data_AF-A0A2E7HR33-F1
#
_entry.id   AF-A0A2E7HR33-F1
#
_cell.length_a   1.000
_cell.length_b   1.000
_cell.length_c   1.000
_cell.angle_alpha   90.00
_cell.angle_beta   90.00
_cell.angle_gamma   90.00
#
_symmetry.space_group_name_H-M   'P 1'
#
loop_
_entity.id
_entity.type
_entity.pdbx_description
1 polymer ?
#
loop_
_entity_poly.entity_id
_entity_poly.type
_entity_poly.pdbx_seq_one_letter_code
_entity_poly.pdbx_strand_id
1 'polypeptide(L)'
;MRKPVVRLANLQTRAEAFSFLRAAFDKQLEAAIDNNAQPNSVIAGDYGARQAFNALLSPSEQRIFFRQIVSDPRYWPRIRALIGSPPFTFLLPEDEGLLRAGGICRNRTNLTTKESSISKVPDFTGGHFYDNAERIYRVINHDYTDSSLPWQNIGLQQQLIVDVRLKRYSYKTKVAIYRGTDASGAQQASLMFPRPSESVQLYLVKHLEMTGPYSITVKVDSGRQKAKFSPIARLLVTVLKM
;
A
#
# COMPACT_ATOMS: atom_id res chain seq x y z
N MET A 1 -24.74 -8.72 20.06
CA MET A 1 -23.45 -9.43 19.88
C MET A 1 -22.54 -8.61 18.97
N ARG A 2 -21.35 -8.19 19.40
CA ARG A 2 -20.37 -7.55 18.51
C ARG A 2 -19.75 -8.65 17.62
N LYS A 3 -19.89 -8.55 16.29
CA LYS A 3 -19.18 -9.45 15.37
C LYS A 3 -17.67 -9.40 15.68
N PRO A 4 -16.95 -10.53 15.69
CA PRO A 4 -15.52 -10.53 15.91
C PRO A 4 -14.85 -9.64 14.87
N VAL A 5 -14.00 -8.72 15.32
CA VAL A 5 -13.19 -7.89 14.44
C VAL A 5 -12.14 -8.80 13.82
N VAL A 6 -12.37 -9.22 12.57
CA VAL A 6 -11.40 -10.01 11.80
C VAL A 6 -10.12 -9.19 11.69
N ARG A 7 -9.03 -9.72 12.25
CA ARG A 7 -7.69 -9.13 12.12
C ARG A 7 -7.16 -9.46 10.73
N LEU A 8 -6.56 -8.47 10.05
CA LEU A 8 -5.99 -8.66 8.72
C LEU A 8 -4.96 -9.79 8.69
N ALA A 9 -4.19 -9.92 9.77
CA ALA A 9 -3.25 -11.01 9.97
C ALA A 9 -3.87 -12.42 9.81
N ASN A 10 -5.14 -12.61 10.16
CA ASN A 10 -5.76 -13.93 10.13
C ASN A 10 -6.11 -14.40 8.71
N LEU A 11 -6.15 -13.49 7.73
CA LEU A 11 -6.43 -13.82 6.34
C LEU A 11 -5.23 -14.55 5.74
N GLN A 12 -5.48 -15.68 5.08
CA GLN A 12 -4.43 -16.51 4.47
C GLN A 12 -4.46 -16.46 2.95
N THR A 13 -5.62 -16.15 2.37
CA THR A 13 -5.81 -16.25 0.92
C THR A 13 -6.35 -14.97 0.30
N ARG A 14 -6.04 -14.79 -0.98
CA ARG A 14 -6.61 -13.76 -1.84
C ARG A 14 -8.14 -13.80 -1.82
N ALA A 15 -8.75 -14.98 -1.87
CA ALA A 15 -10.21 -15.12 -1.83
C ALA A 15 -10.82 -14.56 -0.52
N GLU A 16 -10.19 -14.85 0.61
CA GLU A 16 -10.58 -14.30 1.91
C GLU A 16 -10.40 -12.78 1.95
N ALA A 17 -9.30 -12.26 1.41
CA ALA A 17 -9.06 -10.82 1.30
C ALA A 17 -10.14 -10.11 0.47
N PHE A 18 -10.52 -10.66 -0.69
CA PHE A 18 -11.60 -10.11 -1.51
C PHE A 18 -12.94 -10.12 -0.78
N SER A 19 -13.29 -11.24 -0.11
CA SER A 19 -14.53 -11.35 0.67
C SER A 19 -14.55 -10.35 1.83
N PHE A 20 -13.45 -10.26 2.57
CA PHE A 20 -13.29 -9.29 3.66
C PHE A 20 -13.45 -7.85 3.18
N LEU A 21 -12.77 -7.49 2.08
CA LEU A 21 -12.85 -6.13 1.54
C LEU A 21 -14.25 -5.80 1.04
N ARG A 22 -14.93 -6.75 0.39
CA ARG A 22 -16.30 -6.54 -0.04
C ARG A 22 -17.21 -6.25 1.15
N ALA A 23 -17.15 -7.08 2.20
CA ALA A 23 -17.93 -6.88 3.42
C ALA A 23 -17.57 -5.56 4.14
N ALA A 24 -16.30 -5.17 4.15
CA ALA A 24 -15.85 -3.92 4.74
C ALA A 24 -16.38 -2.70 3.97
N PHE A 25 -16.30 -2.73 2.64
CA PHE A 25 -16.80 -1.69 1.76
C PHE A 25 -18.33 -1.57 1.84
N ASP A 26 -19.06 -2.70 1.78
CA ASP A 26 -20.52 -2.71 1.92
C ASP A 26 -20.92 -2.11 3.29
N LYS A 27 -20.23 -2.50 4.37
CA LYS A 27 -20.47 -1.92 5.71
C LYS A 27 -20.25 -0.41 5.74
N GLN A 28 -19.21 0.11 5.08
CA GLN A 28 -18.96 1.57 5.05
C GLN A 28 -19.96 2.30 4.16
N LEU A 29 -20.46 1.66 3.10
CA LEU A 29 -21.52 2.20 2.28
C LEU A 29 -22.82 2.35 3.07
N GLU A 30 -23.27 1.27 3.75
CA GLU A 30 -24.47 1.29 4.60
C GLU A 30 -24.32 2.33 5.72
N ALA A 31 -23.17 2.35 6.41
CA ALA A 31 -22.92 3.34 7.45
C ALA A 31 -22.94 4.79 6.91
N ALA A 32 -22.52 5.03 5.66
CA ALA A 32 -22.61 6.35 5.07
C ALA A 32 -24.06 6.74 4.75
N ILE A 33 -24.89 5.79 4.32
CA ILE A 33 -26.32 5.99 4.06
C ILE A 33 -27.04 6.30 5.38
N ASP A 34 -26.83 5.49 6.42
CA ASP A 34 -27.45 5.66 7.74
C ASP A 34 -27.12 7.03 8.37
N ASN A 35 -25.89 7.51 8.16
CA ASN A 35 -25.43 8.80 8.68
C ASN A 35 -25.74 9.98 7.75
N ASN A 36 -26.39 9.75 6.61
CA ASN A 36 -26.60 10.74 5.55
C ASN A 36 -25.31 11.52 5.21
N ALA A 37 -24.21 10.78 5.10
CA ALA A 37 -22.88 11.36 4.93
C ALA A 37 -22.77 12.06 3.57
N GLN A 38 -22.18 13.26 3.57
CA GLN A 38 -21.93 13.98 2.32
C GLN A 38 -21.04 13.16 1.37
N PRO A 39 -21.23 13.26 0.04
CA PRO A 39 -20.39 12.56 -0.93
C PRO A 39 -18.91 12.75 -0.65
N ASN A 40 -18.19 11.62 -0.55
CA ASN A 40 -16.76 11.52 -0.29
C ASN A 40 -16.27 12.16 1.02
N SER A 41 -17.17 12.48 1.95
CA SER A 41 -16.81 12.83 3.33
C SER A 41 -16.27 11.60 4.06
N VAL A 42 -15.27 11.80 4.90
CA VAL A 42 -14.68 10.69 5.67
C VAL A 42 -15.58 10.36 6.85
N ILE A 43 -15.90 9.09 7.04
CA ILE A 43 -16.59 8.56 8.22
C ILE A 43 -15.69 7.61 9.00
N ALA A 44 -16.11 7.29 10.23
CA ALA A 44 -15.40 6.35 11.07
C ALA A 44 -15.36 4.94 10.43
N GLY A 45 -14.15 4.45 10.15
CA GLY A 45 -13.93 3.13 9.54
C GLY A 45 -13.35 3.17 8.13
N ASP A 46 -13.54 4.28 7.39
CA ASP A 46 -13.02 4.44 6.02
C ASP A 46 -11.50 4.22 5.95
N TYR A 47 -10.76 4.75 6.93
CA TYR A 47 -9.31 4.57 7.00
C TYR A 47 -8.92 3.08 7.07
N GLY A 48 -9.63 2.28 7.88
CA GLY A 48 -9.36 0.86 8.03
C GLY A 48 -9.68 0.07 6.77
N ALA A 49 -10.81 0.37 6.11
CA ALA A 49 -11.17 -0.22 4.83
C ALA A 49 -10.12 0.08 3.74
N ARG A 50 -9.67 1.34 3.67
CA ARG A 50 -8.62 1.76 2.73
C ARG A 50 -7.27 1.14 3.05
N GLN A 51 -6.92 1.02 4.33
CA GLN A 51 -5.69 0.36 4.77
C GLN A 51 -5.70 -1.10 4.35
N ALA A 52 -6.80 -1.82 4.59
CA ALA A 52 -6.96 -3.19 4.16
C ALA A 52 -6.87 -3.31 2.63
N PHE A 53 -7.52 -2.42 1.87
CA PHE A 53 -7.43 -2.42 0.40
C PHE A 53 -5.99 -2.28 -0.11
N ASN A 54 -5.17 -1.48 0.58
CA ASN A 54 -3.78 -1.24 0.20
C ASN A 54 -2.81 -2.34 0.65
N ALA A 55 -3.11 -3.00 1.76
CA ALA A 55 -2.27 -4.05 2.33
C ALA A 55 -2.59 -5.43 1.74
N LEU A 56 -3.88 -5.76 1.57
CA LEU A 56 -4.32 -7.11 1.20
C LEU A 56 -4.15 -7.41 -0.29
N LEU A 57 -4.20 -6.39 -1.15
CA LEU A 57 -4.27 -6.57 -2.60
C LEU A 57 -3.02 -6.04 -3.31
N SER A 58 -2.51 -6.83 -4.24
CA SER A 58 -1.54 -6.38 -5.24
C SER A 58 -2.16 -5.34 -6.18
N PRO A 59 -1.39 -4.51 -6.91
CA PRO A 59 -1.97 -3.51 -7.81
C PRO A 59 -2.93 -4.09 -8.86
N SER A 60 -2.65 -5.27 -9.41
CA SER A 60 -3.54 -5.93 -10.38
C SER A 60 -4.85 -6.38 -9.73
N GLU A 61 -4.81 -6.89 -8.51
CA GLU A 61 -6.01 -7.23 -7.73
C GLU A 61 -6.80 -6.00 -7.31
N GLN A 62 -6.11 -4.92 -6.91
CA GLN A 62 -6.72 -3.62 -6.62
C GLN A 62 -7.51 -3.11 -7.80
N ARG A 63 -6.98 -3.26 -9.02
CA ARG A 63 -7.66 -2.92 -10.26
C ARG A 63 -8.92 -3.77 -10.48
N ILE A 64 -8.83 -5.09 -10.30
CA ILE A 64 -9.99 -6.00 -10.44
C ILE A 64 -11.08 -5.63 -9.43
N PHE A 65 -10.71 -5.46 -8.15
CA PHE A 65 -11.64 -5.06 -7.10
C PHE A 65 -12.25 -3.69 -7.37
N PHE A 66 -11.44 -2.71 -7.77
CA PHE A 66 -11.90 -1.37 -8.14
C PHE A 66 -12.92 -1.43 -9.27
N ARG A 67 -12.68 -2.24 -10.31
CA ARG A 67 -13.63 -2.41 -11.41
C ARG A 67 -14.98 -2.90 -10.92
N GLN A 68 -14.99 -3.92 -10.05
CA GLN A 68 -16.22 -4.45 -9.44
C GLN A 68 -16.97 -3.40 -8.60
N ILE A 69 -16.25 -2.56 -7.86
CA ILE A 69 -16.84 -1.51 -7.03
C ILE A 69 -17.41 -0.37 -7.88
N VAL A 70 -16.69 0.09 -8.90
CA VAL A 70 -17.14 1.19 -9.77
C VAL A 70 -18.32 0.78 -10.66
N SER A 71 -18.47 -0.49 -11.00
CA SER A 71 -19.65 -0.98 -11.72
C SER A 71 -20.96 -0.86 -10.92
N ASP A 72 -20.90 -0.64 -9.60
CA ASP A 72 -22.08 -0.42 -8.75
C ASP A 72 -22.23 1.07 -8.41
N PRO A 73 -23.25 1.76 -8.98
CA PRO A 73 -23.44 3.21 -8.79
C PRO A 73 -23.59 3.66 -7.34
N ARG A 74 -24.02 2.76 -6.44
CA ARG A 74 -24.17 3.07 -5.01
C ARG A 74 -22.83 3.46 -4.38
N TYR A 75 -21.72 2.95 -4.90
CA TYR A 75 -20.38 3.23 -4.40
C TYR A 75 -19.79 4.55 -4.88
N TRP A 76 -20.30 5.15 -5.95
CA TRP A 76 -19.68 6.35 -6.56
C TRP A 76 -19.47 7.51 -5.58
N PRO A 77 -20.41 7.84 -4.68
CA PRO A 77 -20.22 8.87 -3.67
C PRO A 77 -19.19 8.51 -2.60
N ARG A 78 -18.67 7.28 -2.57
CA ARG A 78 -17.76 6.76 -1.54
C ARG A 78 -16.38 6.40 -2.04
N ILE A 79 -16.16 6.30 -3.36
CA ILE A 79 -14.89 5.85 -3.96
C ILE A 79 -13.69 6.60 -3.37
N ARG A 80 -13.75 7.92 -3.24
CA ARG A 80 -12.61 8.71 -2.76
C ARG A 80 -12.31 8.46 -1.29
N ALA A 81 -13.33 8.23 -0.48
CA ALA A 81 -13.19 7.96 0.94
C ALA A 81 -12.59 6.56 1.17
N LEU A 82 -13.10 5.56 0.46
CA LEU A 82 -12.75 4.15 0.63
C LEU A 82 -11.43 3.74 -0.06
N ILE A 83 -11.15 4.30 -1.23
CA ILE A 83 -10.00 3.89 -2.07
C ILE A 83 -8.90 4.94 -2.03
N GLY A 84 -9.28 6.22 -1.99
CA GLY A 84 -8.36 7.35 -1.99
C GLY A 84 -8.62 8.30 -3.15
N SER A 85 -7.82 9.35 -3.23
CA SER A 85 -7.96 10.35 -4.30
C SER A 85 -7.18 9.93 -5.54
N PRO A 86 -7.72 10.14 -6.74
CA PRO A 86 -6.99 9.91 -7.97
C PRO A 86 -5.74 10.83 -8.03
N PRO A 87 -4.69 10.43 -8.77
CA PRO A 87 -4.70 9.31 -9.71
C PRO A 87 -4.41 7.97 -9.03
N PHE A 88 -5.13 6.92 -9.43
CA PHE A 88 -4.92 5.56 -8.96
C PHE A 88 -3.73 4.93 -9.68
N THR A 89 -2.79 4.34 -8.94
CA THR A 89 -1.53 3.79 -9.49
C THR A 89 -1.69 2.43 -10.16
N PHE A 90 -2.83 1.77 -9.94
CA PHE A 90 -3.17 0.44 -10.44
C PHE A 90 -4.06 0.45 -11.70
N LEU A 91 -4.50 1.63 -12.18
CA LEU A 91 -5.34 1.73 -13.38
C LEU A 91 -4.52 1.87 -14.65
N LEU A 92 -5.00 1.25 -15.73
CA LEU A 92 -4.41 1.30 -17.07
C LEU A 92 -5.25 2.19 -18.00
N PRO A 93 -4.72 2.59 -19.17
CA PRO A 93 -5.42 3.46 -20.12
C PRO A 93 -6.79 2.91 -20.56
N GLU A 94 -6.93 1.59 -20.69
CA GLU A 94 -8.20 0.93 -21.06
C GLU A 94 -9.31 1.07 -20.00
N ASP A 95 -8.99 1.43 -18.76
CA ASP A 95 -9.98 1.69 -17.70
C ASP A 95 -10.66 3.06 -17.81
N GLU A 96 -10.27 3.88 -18.80
CA GLU A 96 -10.77 5.25 -18.95
C GLU A 96 -12.30 5.29 -19.09
N GLY A 97 -12.88 4.38 -19.88
CA GLY A 97 -14.33 4.33 -20.08
C GLY A 97 -15.10 4.08 -18.78
N LEU A 98 -14.57 3.21 -17.93
CA LEU A 98 -15.16 2.89 -16.63
C LEU A 98 -15.10 4.10 -15.68
N LEU A 99 -13.98 4.82 -15.67
CA LEU A 99 -13.84 6.02 -14.84
C LEU A 99 -14.81 7.14 -15.25
N ARG A 100 -15.00 7.33 -16.56
CA ARG A 100 -15.98 8.29 -17.08
C ARG A 100 -17.40 7.90 -16.68
N ALA A 101 -17.75 6.62 -16.79
CA ALA A 101 -19.04 6.12 -16.34
C ALA A 101 -19.24 6.38 -14.83
N GLY A 102 -18.20 6.16 -14.01
CA GLY A 102 -18.21 6.42 -12.57
C GLY A 102 -18.14 7.89 -12.14
N GLY A 103 -18.28 8.85 -13.07
CA GLY A 103 -18.21 10.29 -12.75
C GLY A 103 -16.82 10.80 -12.34
N ILE A 104 -15.76 10.04 -12.58
CA ILE A 104 -14.37 10.42 -12.25
C ILE A 104 -13.77 11.15 -13.45
N CYS A 105 -13.51 12.45 -13.30
CA CYS A 105 -12.98 13.28 -14.38
C CYS A 105 -11.62 12.79 -14.91
N ARG A 106 -11.53 12.66 -16.25
CA ARG A 106 -10.35 12.27 -17.03
C ARG A 106 -9.05 12.96 -16.61
N ASN A 107 -9.10 14.27 -16.37
CA ASN A 107 -7.91 15.08 -16.06
C ASN A 107 -7.33 14.82 -14.67
N ARG A 108 -7.97 13.98 -13.84
CA ARG A 108 -7.48 13.59 -12.51
C ARG A 108 -6.85 12.21 -12.49
N THR A 109 -6.96 11.45 -13.59
CA THR A 109 -6.41 10.11 -13.70
C THR A 109 -5.23 10.11 -14.66
N ASN A 110 -4.02 10.29 -14.15
CA ASN A 110 -2.79 9.84 -14.81
C ASN A 110 -2.87 8.31 -14.96
N LEU A 111 -3.52 7.85 -16.02
CA LEU A 111 -3.55 6.45 -16.42
C LEU A 111 -2.16 6.08 -16.92
N THR A 112 -1.53 5.12 -16.26
CA THR A 112 -0.12 4.81 -16.54
C THR A 112 -0.02 3.79 -17.65
N THR A 113 0.84 4.06 -18.65
CA THR A 113 1.06 3.19 -19.82
C THR A 113 1.79 1.87 -19.50
N LYS A 114 2.08 1.58 -18.22
CA LYS A 114 2.77 0.36 -17.78
C LYS A 114 1.99 -0.33 -16.67
N GLU A 115 2.01 -1.65 -16.67
CA GLU A 115 1.26 -2.54 -15.77
C GLU A 115 1.47 -2.30 -14.27
N SER A 116 2.59 -1.70 -13.86
CA SER A 116 2.70 -1.18 -12.49
C SER A 116 3.47 0.14 -12.42
N SER A 117 2.76 1.21 -12.09
CA SER A 117 3.39 2.47 -11.71
C SER A 117 3.97 2.40 -10.30
N ILE A 118 5.02 3.17 -10.03
CA ILE A 118 5.58 3.27 -8.67
C ILE A 118 4.52 3.91 -7.75
N SER A 119 4.29 3.31 -6.59
CA SER A 119 3.30 3.72 -5.59
C SER A 119 3.38 5.21 -5.24
N LYS A 120 2.27 5.78 -4.80
CA LYS A 120 2.16 7.13 -4.25
C LYS A 120 2.07 7.08 -2.74
N VAL A 121 2.29 8.24 -2.11
CA VAL A 121 2.20 8.41 -0.66
C VAL A 121 0.93 7.78 -0.05
N PRO A 122 -0.28 7.95 -0.61
CA PRO A 122 -1.49 7.36 -0.05
C PRO A 122 -1.51 5.82 -0.12
N ASP A 123 -0.94 5.23 -1.18
CA ASP A 123 -0.93 3.79 -1.43
C ASP A 123 -0.14 3.02 -0.36
N PHE A 124 0.79 3.69 0.33
CA PHE A 124 1.51 3.05 1.42
C PHE A 124 0.61 2.78 2.61
N THR A 125 -0.31 3.69 2.98
CA THR A 125 -1.05 3.65 4.25
C THR A 125 -0.13 3.36 5.47
N GLY A 126 0.15 2.10 5.79
CA GLY A 126 1.18 1.64 6.72
C GLY A 126 2.27 0.70 6.15
N GLY A 127 2.16 0.25 4.90
CA GLY A 127 3.06 -0.70 4.24
C GLY A 127 2.82 -2.15 4.68
N HIS A 128 3.66 -3.06 4.20
CA HIS A 128 3.77 -4.43 4.69
C HIS A 128 4.92 -4.56 5.69
N PHE A 129 6.03 -3.89 5.42
CA PHE A 129 7.20 -3.93 6.28
C PHE A 129 7.72 -2.54 6.62
N TYR A 130 8.53 -2.46 7.67
CA TYR A 130 9.37 -1.31 7.99
C TYR A 130 10.78 -1.77 8.35
N ASP A 131 11.75 -0.86 8.42
CA ASP A 131 13.11 -1.19 8.90
C ASP A 131 13.55 -0.33 10.09
N ASN A 132 14.77 -0.55 10.58
CA ASN A 132 15.36 0.22 11.68
C ASN A 132 15.49 1.73 11.38
N ALA A 133 15.45 2.14 10.11
CA ALA A 133 15.46 3.53 9.68
C ALA A 133 14.05 4.09 9.48
N GLU A 134 13.02 3.36 9.92
CA GLU A 134 11.59 3.70 9.80
C GLU A 134 11.15 3.94 8.34
N ARG A 135 11.83 3.33 7.38
CA ARG A 135 11.41 3.33 5.97
C ARG A 135 10.27 2.32 5.84
N ILE A 136 9.24 2.68 5.08
CA ILE A 136 8.05 1.84 4.91
C ILE A 136 8.15 1.13 3.55
N TYR A 137 7.95 -0.17 3.54
CA TYR A 137 8.04 -1.02 2.36
C TYR A 137 6.67 -1.63 2.05
N ARG A 138 6.28 -1.57 0.77
CA ARG A 138 5.08 -2.20 0.22
C ARG A 138 5.52 -3.19 -0.85
N VAL A 139 5.19 -4.46 -0.65
CA VAL A 139 5.38 -5.50 -1.67
C VAL A 139 4.44 -5.24 -2.83
N ILE A 140 4.99 -5.23 -4.04
CA ILE A 140 4.31 -4.94 -5.31
C ILE A 140 4.13 -6.22 -6.12
N ASN A 141 5.15 -7.08 -6.14
CA ASN A 141 5.12 -8.31 -6.91
C ASN A 141 4.40 -9.39 -6.13
N HIS A 142 3.39 -9.97 -6.77
CA HIS A 142 2.82 -11.23 -6.36
C HIS A 142 2.67 -12.08 -7.61
N ASP A 143 3.16 -13.30 -7.55
CA ASP A 143 2.92 -14.28 -8.60
C ASP A 143 1.40 -14.50 -8.69
N TYR A 144 0.81 -14.27 -9.87
CA TYR A 144 -0.62 -14.42 -10.06
C TYR A 144 -1.12 -15.84 -9.72
N THR A 145 -0.23 -16.84 -9.80
CA THR A 145 -0.52 -18.23 -9.48
C THR A 145 -0.52 -18.52 -7.98
N ASP A 146 0.17 -17.71 -7.18
CA ASP A 146 0.11 -17.82 -5.73
C ASP A 146 -1.23 -17.26 -5.24
N SER A 147 -1.84 -17.96 -4.28
CA SER A 147 -3.10 -17.57 -3.64
C SER A 147 -2.88 -16.84 -2.32
N SER A 148 -1.64 -16.78 -1.84
CA SER A 148 -1.26 -16.10 -0.60
C SER A 148 -1.41 -14.58 -0.68
N LEU A 149 -1.29 -13.91 0.46
CA LEU A 149 -1.27 -12.45 0.52
C LEU A 149 0.15 -11.90 0.23
N PRO A 150 0.30 -10.63 -0.18
CA PRO A 150 1.58 -10.10 -0.68
C PRO A 150 2.78 -10.16 0.28
N TRP A 151 2.56 -10.35 1.58
CA TRP A 151 3.63 -10.46 2.58
C TRP A 151 3.79 -11.88 3.15
N GLN A 152 2.96 -12.82 2.70
CA GLN A 152 2.96 -14.23 3.13
C GLN A 152 3.76 -15.08 2.14
N ASN A 153 4.16 -16.28 2.59
CA ASN A 153 4.89 -17.26 1.78
C ASN A 153 6.15 -16.72 1.10
N ILE A 154 6.79 -15.70 1.70
CA ILE A 154 8.05 -15.16 1.22
C ILE A 154 9.17 -16.16 1.52
N GLY A 155 9.71 -16.79 0.48
CA GLY A 155 10.77 -17.80 0.52
C GLY A 155 12.19 -17.25 0.60
N LEU A 156 13.14 -18.09 1.05
CA LEU A 156 14.58 -17.78 0.94
C LEU A 156 14.98 -17.68 -0.54
N GLN A 157 15.88 -16.76 -0.87
CA GLN A 157 16.34 -16.46 -2.23
C GLN A 157 15.24 -15.99 -3.19
N GLN A 158 14.02 -15.74 -2.70
CA GLN A 158 12.95 -15.18 -3.52
C GLN A 158 13.25 -13.72 -3.85
N GLN A 159 13.02 -13.34 -5.11
CA GLN A 159 13.07 -11.95 -5.54
C GLN A 159 11.71 -11.27 -5.33
N LEU A 160 11.74 -10.10 -4.71
CA LEU A 160 10.57 -9.27 -4.45
C LEU A 160 10.76 -7.91 -5.12
N ILE A 161 9.67 -7.40 -5.71
CA ILE A 161 9.59 -5.98 -6.07
C ILE A 161 8.88 -5.28 -4.93
N VAL A 162 9.56 -4.32 -4.32
CA VAL A 162 9.02 -3.52 -3.23
C VAL A 162 9.07 -2.04 -3.58
N ASP A 163 8.00 -1.31 -3.31
CA ASP A 163 8.07 0.14 -3.25
C ASP A 163 8.46 0.54 -1.83
N VAL A 164 9.45 1.41 -1.69
CA VAL A 164 9.92 1.95 -0.42
C VAL A 164 9.59 3.44 -0.34
N ARG A 165 9.17 3.88 0.85
CA ARG A 165 8.90 5.28 1.18
C ARG A 165 9.75 5.72 2.36
N LEU A 166 10.44 6.85 2.18
CA LEU A 166 11.17 7.52 3.24
C LEU A 166 10.22 8.29 4.17
N LYS A 167 10.61 8.38 5.45
CA LYS A 167 9.92 9.22 6.43
C LYS A 167 10.01 10.69 6.02
N ARG A 168 8.89 11.41 6.18
CA ARG A 168 8.82 12.84 5.83
C ARG A 168 9.22 13.67 7.03
N TYR A 169 10.30 14.42 6.88
CA TYR A 169 10.77 15.38 7.87
C TYR A 169 10.57 16.81 7.39
N SER A 170 10.42 17.74 8.35
CA SER A 170 10.50 19.17 8.07
C SER A 170 11.90 19.52 7.53
N TYR A 171 12.03 20.61 6.77
CA TYR A 171 13.34 21.03 6.25
C TYR A 171 14.36 21.26 7.37
N LYS A 172 13.96 21.96 8.44
CA LYS A 172 14.78 22.19 9.64
C LYS A 172 15.28 20.87 10.24
N THR A 173 14.38 19.90 10.39
CA THR A 173 14.72 18.57 10.93
C THR A 173 15.66 17.81 9.99
N LYS A 174 15.46 17.87 8.67
CA LYS A 174 16.37 17.23 7.70
C LYS A 174 17.79 17.78 7.80
N VAL A 175 17.92 19.12 7.89
CA VAL A 175 19.22 19.77 8.02
C VAL A 175 19.89 19.38 9.34
N ALA A 176 19.15 19.33 10.44
CA ALA A 176 19.67 18.88 11.73
C ALA A 176 20.15 17.42 11.70
N ILE A 177 19.37 16.52 11.08
CA ILE A 177 19.75 15.11 10.92
C ILE A 177 21.01 14.99 10.05
N TYR A 178 21.05 15.72 8.92
CA TYR A 178 22.17 15.69 7.99
C TYR A 178 23.46 16.24 8.61
N ARG A 179 23.36 17.29 9.43
CA ARG A 179 24.52 17.89 10.13
C ARG A 179 24.98 17.07 11.34
N GLY A 180 24.25 16.00 11.70
CA GLY A 180 24.62 15.13 12.82
C GLY A 180 24.47 15.80 14.19
N THR A 181 23.82 16.96 14.27
CA THR A 181 23.68 17.71 15.54
C THR A 181 22.77 17.01 16.55
N ASP A 182 21.84 16.15 16.10
CA ASP A 182 20.87 15.45 16.96
C ASP A 182 20.54 14.00 16.50
N ALA A 183 21.28 13.45 15.53
CA ALA A 183 20.84 12.25 14.81
C ALA A 183 21.71 11.02 15.05
N SER A 184 21.08 9.92 15.48
CA SER A 184 21.66 8.58 15.43
C SER A 184 21.91 8.14 13.98
N GLY A 185 22.81 7.17 13.77
CA GLY A 185 23.06 6.61 12.44
C GLY A 185 21.78 6.10 11.73
N ALA A 186 20.81 5.58 12.50
CA ALA A 186 19.51 5.17 12.00
C ALA A 186 18.67 6.36 11.46
N GLN A 187 18.73 7.51 12.13
CA GLN A 187 18.03 8.72 11.66
C GLN A 187 18.66 9.26 10.38
N GLN A 188 19.98 9.22 10.23
CA GLN A 188 20.63 9.59 8.97
C GLN A 188 20.24 8.62 7.84
N ALA A 189 20.22 7.32 8.12
CA ALA A 189 19.77 6.31 7.17
C ALA A 189 18.30 6.51 6.72
N SER A 190 17.44 7.08 7.58
CA SER A 190 16.03 7.37 7.24
C SER A 190 15.86 8.43 6.13
N LEU A 191 16.91 9.20 5.84
CA LEU A 191 16.93 10.19 4.75
C LEU A 191 17.34 9.60 3.40
N MET A 192 17.81 8.34 3.36
CA MET A 192 18.38 7.73 2.17
C MET A 192 17.67 6.41 1.83
N PHE A 193 17.53 6.15 0.54
CA PHE A 193 17.13 4.81 0.09
C PHE A 193 18.26 3.82 0.33
N PRO A 194 17.92 2.54 0.60
CA PRO A 194 18.90 1.46 0.57
C PRO A 194 19.68 1.45 -0.76
N ARG A 195 20.99 1.25 -0.70
CA ARG A 195 21.85 1.17 -1.89
C ARG A 195 21.89 -0.25 -2.44
N PRO A 196 22.17 -0.44 -3.74
CA PRO A 196 22.46 -1.78 -4.27
C PRO A 196 23.55 -2.48 -3.45
N SER A 197 23.36 -3.78 -3.24
CA SER A 197 24.13 -4.67 -2.36
C SER A 197 23.97 -4.46 -0.84
N GLU A 198 23.24 -3.45 -0.37
CA GLU A 198 22.94 -3.28 1.05
C GLU A 198 22.01 -4.39 1.55
N SER A 199 22.24 -4.87 2.76
CA SER A 199 21.35 -5.80 3.45
C SER A 199 20.48 -5.03 4.45
N VAL A 200 19.16 -5.20 4.35
CA VAL A 200 18.18 -4.49 5.17
C VAL A 200 17.31 -5.51 5.91
N GLN A 201 17.18 -5.34 7.23
CA GLN A 201 16.22 -6.09 8.02
C GLN A 201 14.85 -5.41 7.96
N LEU A 202 13.86 -6.15 7.49
CA LEU A 202 12.49 -5.72 7.34
C LEU A 202 11.63 -6.41 8.40
N TYR A 203 10.87 -5.63 9.17
CA TYR A 203 9.94 -6.10 10.18
C TYR A 203 8.51 -5.96 9.67
N LEU A 204 7.71 -6.99 9.86
CA LEU A 204 6.31 -6.96 9.48
C LEU A 204 5.58 -5.92 10.33
N VAL A 205 4.66 -5.18 9.72
CA VAL A 205 3.87 -4.19 10.45
C VAL A 205 2.87 -4.88 11.39
N LYS A 206 2.72 -4.33 12.60
CA LYS A 206 1.92 -4.89 13.70
C LYS A 206 0.49 -5.35 13.35
N HIS A 207 -0.17 -4.69 12.39
CA HIS A 207 -1.54 -5.04 12.00
C HIS A 207 -1.63 -6.28 11.08
N LEU A 208 -0.50 -6.76 10.58
CA LEU A 208 -0.36 -7.96 9.75
C LEU A 208 0.32 -9.12 10.51
N GLU A 209 0.81 -8.89 11.74
CA GLU A 209 1.44 -9.91 12.59
C GLU A 209 0.40 -10.91 13.14
N MET A 210 0.63 -12.20 12.91
CA MET A 210 -0.22 -13.29 13.43
C MET A 210 0.27 -13.84 14.78
N THR A 211 1.52 -14.27 14.81
CA THR A 211 2.09 -15.12 15.89
C THR A 211 3.24 -14.45 16.64
N GLY A 212 3.51 -13.17 16.37
CA GLY A 212 4.59 -12.41 16.98
C GLY A 212 5.37 -11.57 15.96
N PRO A 213 6.48 -10.95 16.39
CA PRO A 213 7.32 -10.17 15.49
C PRO A 213 7.89 -11.08 14.40
N TYR A 214 7.56 -10.77 13.16
CA TYR A 214 8.11 -11.43 11.98
C TYR A 214 9.09 -10.49 11.29
N SER A 215 10.27 -10.98 10.92
CA SER A 215 11.25 -10.18 10.18
C SER A 215 11.89 -10.98 9.07
N ILE A 216 12.31 -10.33 8.01
CA ILE A 216 13.11 -10.92 6.94
C ILE A 216 14.33 -10.03 6.70
N THR A 217 15.45 -10.62 6.32
CA THR A 217 16.60 -9.85 5.81
C THR A 217 16.61 -9.92 4.31
N VAL A 218 16.68 -8.78 3.64
CA VAL A 218 16.73 -8.69 2.18
C VAL A 218 18.02 -8.01 1.72
N LYS A 219 18.54 -8.43 0.57
CA LYS A 219 19.60 -7.73 -0.17
C LYS A 219 18.96 -6.88 -1.26
N VAL A 220 19.41 -5.64 -1.39
CA VAL A 220 18.95 -4.76 -2.47
C VAL A 220 19.73 -5.08 -3.74
N ASP A 221 19.05 -5.51 -4.79
CA ASP A 221 19.70 -5.84 -6.06
C ASP A 221 19.80 -4.61 -6.96
N SER A 222 18.70 -3.87 -7.09
CA SER A 222 18.63 -2.63 -7.86
C SER A 222 17.50 -1.74 -7.38
N GLY A 223 17.49 -0.47 -7.81
CA GLY A 223 16.46 0.47 -7.43
C GLY A 223 16.26 1.61 -8.42
N ARG A 224 15.03 2.12 -8.48
CA ARG A 224 14.64 3.28 -9.29
C ARG A 224 13.80 4.23 -8.46
N GLN A 225 14.28 5.46 -8.29
CA GLN A 225 13.50 6.53 -7.67
C GLN A 225 12.35 6.96 -8.60
N LYS A 226 11.18 7.25 -8.03
CA LYS A 226 9.98 7.61 -8.80
C LYS A 226 10.17 8.85 -9.68
N ALA A 227 10.82 9.86 -9.11
CA ALA A 227 11.21 11.10 -9.77
C ALA A 227 12.38 11.70 -8.98
N LYS A 228 13.10 12.65 -9.58
CA LYS A 228 14.16 13.39 -8.89
C LYS A 228 13.60 13.96 -7.57
N PHE A 229 14.29 13.70 -6.46
CA PHE A 229 13.89 14.11 -5.10
C PHE A 229 12.59 13.51 -4.54
N SER A 230 11.99 12.53 -5.23
CA SER A 230 10.82 11.83 -4.70
C SER A 230 11.18 11.03 -3.44
N PRO A 231 10.38 11.06 -2.35
CA PRO A 231 10.63 10.22 -1.18
C PRO A 231 10.20 8.77 -1.40
N ILE A 232 9.94 8.36 -2.65
CA ILE A 232 9.51 7.01 -3.01
C ILE A 232 10.44 6.44 -4.09
N ALA A 233 10.83 5.18 -3.93
CA ALA A 233 11.57 4.40 -4.91
C ALA A 233 10.98 2.99 -5.01
N ARG A 234 11.24 2.34 -6.14
CA ARG A 234 11.01 0.90 -6.33
C ARG A 234 12.33 0.17 -6.26
N LEU A 235 12.39 -0.90 -5.48
CA LEU A 235 13.54 -1.76 -5.31
C LEU A 235 13.22 -3.17 -5.80
N LEU A 236 14.20 -3.79 -6.44
CA LEU A 236 14.28 -5.24 -6.57
C LEU A 236 15.15 -5.74 -5.42
N VAL A 237 14.64 -6.67 -4.64
CA VAL A 237 15.34 -7.23 -3.47
C VAL A 237 15.29 -8.74 -3.47
N THR A 238 16.33 -9.38 -2.93
CA THR A 238 16.41 -10.84 -2.75
C THR A 238 16.39 -11.18 -1.26
N VAL A 239 15.53 -12.12 -0.85
CA VAL A 239 15.41 -12.55 0.54
C VAL A 239 16.62 -13.40 0.93
N LEU A 240 17.36 -12.99 1.95
CA LEU A 240 18.54 -13.68 2.44
C LEU A 240 18.24 -14.57 3.66
N LYS A 241 17.37 -14.10 4.56
CA LYS A 241 17.05 -14.76 5.84
C LYS A 241 15.60 -14.47 6.24
N MET A 242 15.01 -15.38 7.01
CA MET A 242 13.74 -15.22 7.73
C MET A 242 13.99 -15.22 9.23
#